data_AF-A0A348XM95-F1
#
_entry.id   AF-A0A348XM95-F1
#
_cell.length_a   1.000
_cell.length_b   1.000
_cell.length_c   1.000
_cell.angle_alpha   90.00
_cell.angle_beta   90.00
_cell.angle_gamma   90.00
#
_symmetry.space_group_name_H-M   'P 1'
#
loop_
_entity.id
_entity.type
_entity.pdbx_description
1 polymer ?
#
loop_
_entity_poly.entity_id
_entity_poly.type
_entity_poly.pdbx_seq_one_letter_code
_entity_poly.pdbx_strand_id
1 'polypeptide(L)'
;MLVYLTDCKHLPDETVEAAKSANVVVLSALWRQDWKHPSHLNLEEALEWAERIAAPQLYLTHLTHFIGLHAETSARLPAQVDLAHDGLRFEVA
;
A
#
# COMPACT_ATOMS: atom_id res chain seq x y z
N MET A 1 -2.58 12.84 -10.46
CA MET A 1 -3.75 12.26 -9.73
C MET A 1 -3.32 11.35 -8.57
N LEU A 2 -4.04 11.41 -7.45
CA LEU A 2 -3.87 10.57 -6.25
C LEU A 2 -5.07 9.64 -6.06
N VAL A 3 -4.82 8.38 -5.70
CA VAL A 3 -5.85 7.42 -5.27
C VAL A 3 -5.53 6.93 -3.85
N TYR A 4 -6.51 6.93 -2.96
CA TYR A 4 -6.34 6.56 -1.55
C TYR A 4 -7.31 5.43 -1.17
N LEU A 5 -6.76 4.25 -0.88
CA LEU A 5 -7.47 3.01 -0.62
C LEU A 5 -7.07 2.47 0.76
N THR A 6 -7.82 2.84 1.80
CA THR A 6 -7.64 2.27 3.14
C THR A 6 -8.77 1.28 3.47
N ASP A 7 -8.55 0.46 4.49
CA ASP A 7 -9.56 -0.46 5.05
C ASP A 7 -10.16 -1.41 4.02
N CYS A 8 -9.31 -1.96 3.16
CA CYS A 8 -9.73 -2.89 2.12
C CYS A 8 -9.15 -4.29 2.35
N LYS A 9 -9.92 -5.31 1.97
CA LYS A 9 -9.46 -6.70 1.85
C LYS A 9 -9.36 -7.17 0.39
N HIS A 10 -10.21 -6.60 -0.45
CA HIS A 10 -10.33 -6.92 -1.87
C HIS A 10 -10.63 -5.66 -2.64
N LEU A 11 -10.03 -5.52 -3.82
CA LEU A 11 -10.27 -4.42 -4.74
C LEU A 11 -11.00 -4.98 -5.97
N PRO A 12 -12.21 -4.50 -6.28
CA PRO A 12 -12.88 -4.81 -7.55
C PRO A 12 -12.01 -4.42 -8.74
N ASP A 13 -12.12 -5.12 -9.86
CA ASP A 13 -11.28 -4.85 -11.04
C ASP A 13 -11.41 -3.41 -11.55
N GLU A 14 -12.61 -2.84 -11.52
CA GLU A 14 -12.84 -1.42 -11.86
C GLU A 14 -12.05 -0.44 -10.97
N THR A 15 -11.84 -0.79 -9.69
CA THR A 15 -11.04 0.01 -8.75
C THR A 15 -9.56 -0.10 -9.10
N VAL A 16 -9.09 -1.28 -9.49
CA VAL A 16 -7.71 -1.49 -9.94
C VAL A 16 -7.43 -0.71 -11.22
N GLU A 17 -8.34 -0.77 -12.20
CA GLU A 17 -8.20 -0.03 -13.46
C GLU A 17 -8.20 1.50 -13.24
N ALA A 18 -9.04 2.00 -12.33
CA ALA A 18 -8.99 3.41 -11.94
C ALA A 18 -7.64 3.78 -11.30
N ALA A 19 -7.12 2.92 -10.40
CA ALA A 19 -5.87 3.15 -9.70
C ALA A 19 -4.64 3.15 -10.61
N LYS A 20 -4.64 2.37 -11.70
CA LYS A 20 -3.55 2.35 -12.70
C LYS A 20 -3.28 3.71 -13.35
N SER A 21 -4.28 4.58 -13.41
CA SER A 21 -4.14 5.93 -13.98
C SER A 21 -3.59 6.97 -13.00
N ALA A 22 -3.36 6.58 -11.73
CA ALA A 22 -2.83 7.49 -10.70
C ALA A 22 -1.30 7.59 -10.74
N ASN A 23 -0.78 8.77 -10.41
CA ASN A 23 0.66 8.98 -10.24
C ASN A 23 1.13 8.46 -8.87
N VAL A 24 0.25 8.56 -7.87
CA VAL A 24 0.50 8.10 -6.51
C VAL A 24 -0.72 7.32 -6.02
N VAL A 25 -0.47 6.15 -5.43
CA VAL A 25 -1.49 5.34 -4.77
C VAL A 25 -1.13 5.21 -3.29
N VAL A 26 -2.11 5.35 -2.41
CA VAL A 26 -1.97 4.99 -1.00
C VAL A 26 -2.84 3.76 -0.75
N LEU A 27 -2.28 2.70 -0.20
CA LEU A 27 -2.94 1.40 -0.02
C LEU A 27 -2.78 0.89 1.41
N SER A 28 -3.80 0.24 1.99
CA SER A 28 -3.67 -0.36 3.32
C SER A 28 -2.74 -1.59 3.34
N ALA A 29 -1.91 -1.72 4.38
CA ALA A 29 -1.21 -2.94 4.74
C ALA A 29 -1.11 -3.06 6.27
N LEU A 30 -1.86 -3.99 6.87
CA LEU A 30 -2.02 -4.04 8.31
C LEU A 30 -0.74 -4.48 9.04
N TRP A 31 -0.05 -5.49 8.52
CA TRP A 31 1.11 -6.12 9.15
C TRP A 31 1.92 -6.96 8.16
N ARG A 32 3.11 -7.40 8.55
CA ARG A 32 3.95 -8.35 7.79
C ARG A 32 3.86 -9.80 8.29
N GLN A 33 2.81 -10.12 9.04
CA GLN A 33 2.56 -11.47 9.51
C GLN A 33 1.96 -12.33 8.40
N ASP A 34 2.32 -13.61 8.38
CA ASP A 34 1.96 -14.55 7.31
C ASP A 34 0.48 -14.99 7.37
N TRP A 35 -0.25 -14.60 8.43
CA TRP A 35 -1.69 -14.84 8.52
C TRP A 35 -2.51 -13.66 7.96
N LYS A 36 -3.68 -14.01 7.43
CA LYS A 36 -4.61 -13.06 6.80
C LYS A 36 -5.56 -12.46 7.83
N HIS A 37 -5.85 -11.17 7.69
CA HIS A 37 -6.95 -10.53 8.40
C HIS A 37 -8.26 -10.68 7.58
N PRO A 38 -9.44 -10.84 8.21
CA PRO A 38 -10.72 -10.96 7.49
C PRO A 38 -11.10 -9.70 6.71
N SER A 39 -10.70 -8.51 7.18
CA SER A 39 -11.15 -7.22 6.64
C SER A 39 -10.03 -6.35 6.07
N HIS A 40 -8.76 -6.73 6.23
CA HIS A 40 -7.62 -5.91 5.81
C HIS A 40 -6.57 -6.76 5.09
N LEU A 41 -5.80 -6.13 4.20
CA LEU A 41 -4.62 -6.72 3.58
C LEU A 41 -3.49 -6.88 4.61
N ASN A 42 -2.79 -8.02 4.58
CA ASN A 42 -1.43 -8.07 5.11
C ASN A 42 -0.44 -7.50 4.07
N LEU A 43 0.85 -7.43 4.40
CA LEU A 43 1.88 -6.86 3.54
C LEU A 43 2.02 -7.64 2.23
N GLU A 44 1.99 -8.97 2.27
CA GLU A 44 2.08 -9.81 1.09
C GLU A 44 0.93 -9.54 0.12
N GLU A 45 -0.32 -9.56 0.61
CA GLU A 45 -1.51 -9.26 -0.21
C GLU A 45 -1.45 -7.82 -0.74
N ALA A 46 -0.99 -6.85 0.05
CA ALA A 46 -0.84 -5.47 -0.40
C ALA A 46 0.21 -5.32 -1.52
N LEU A 47 1.28 -6.11 -1.48
CA LEU A 47 2.29 -6.13 -2.54
C LEU A 47 1.77 -6.77 -3.83
N GLU A 48 0.94 -7.82 -3.74
CA GLU A 48 0.24 -8.39 -4.90
C GLU A 48 -0.66 -7.35 -5.58
N TRP A 49 -1.39 -6.55 -4.80
CA TRP A 49 -2.19 -5.45 -5.34
C TRP A 49 -1.32 -4.31 -5.89
N ALA A 50 -0.21 -3.99 -5.23
CA ALA A 50 0.74 -2.98 -5.71
C ALA A 50 1.31 -3.36 -7.09
N GLU A 51 1.63 -4.64 -7.30
CA GLU A 51 2.08 -5.14 -8.60
C GLU A 51 0.98 -5.02 -9.66
N ARG A 52 -0.27 -5.37 -9.33
CA ARG A 52 -1.41 -5.26 -10.27
C ARG A 52 -1.74 -3.81 -10.63
N ILE A 53 -1.63 -2.90 -9.66
CA ILE A 53 -1.89 -1.46 -9.85
C ILE A 53 -0.74 -0.79 -10.60
N ALA A 54 0.50 -1.19 -10.35
CA ALA A 54 1.71 -0.71 -11.02
C ALA A 54 1.82 0.83 -11.07
N ALA A 55 1.41 1.51 -10.00
CA ALA A 55 1.52 2.97 -9.91
C ALA A 55 3.01 3.40 -9.86
N PRO A 56 3.36 4.60 -10.38
CA PRO A 56 4.72 5.11 -10.30
C PRO A 56 5.26 5.23 -8.87
N GLN A 57 4.39 5.56 -7.91
CA GLN A 57 4.67 5.54 -6.48
C GLN A 57 3.48 4.96 -5.72
N LEU A 58 3.76 4.08 -4.77
CA LEU A 58 2.76 3.55 -3.84
C LEU A 58 3.23 3.70 -2.39
N TYR A 59 2.34 4.18 -1.53
CA TYR A 59 2.57 4.27 -0.09
C TYR A 59 1.64 3.32 0.67
N LEU A 60 2.21 2.54 1.59
CA LEU A 60 1.47 1.65 2.46
C LEU A 60 1.06 2.35 3.76
N THR A 61 -0.23 2.33 4.07
CA THR A 61 -0.82 2.97 5.27
C THR A 61 -1.61 1.95 6.11
N HIS A 62 -2.27 2.43 7.17
CA HIS A 62 -3.07 1.60 8.09
C HIS A 62 -2.24 0.49 8.74
N LEU A 63 -0.99 0.84 9.09
CA LEU A 63 0.01 -0.06 9.65
C LEU A 63 -0.26 -0.30 11.14
N THR A 64 -0.14 -1.54 11.59
CA THR A 64 -0.06 -1.87 13.02
C THR A 64 1.41 -1.99 13.45
N HIS A 65 1.66 -2.08 14.76
CA HIS A 65 3.00 -2.33 15.28
C HIS A 65 3.62 -3.66 14.78
N PHE A 66 2.80 -4.60 14.29
CA PHE A 66 3.28 -5.84 13.69
C PHE A 66 3.93 -5.66 12.31
N ILE A 67 3.95 -4.45 11.76
CA ILE A 67 4.75 -4.14 10.56
C ILE A 67 6.26 -4.15 10.84
N GLY A 68 6.67 -4.06 12.11
CA GLY A 68 8.07 -4.00 12.54
C GLY A 68 8.66 -2.58 12.48
N LEU A 69 9.99 -2.49 12.50
CA LEU A 69 10.68 -1.20 12.39
C LEU A 69 10.51 -0.66 10.96
N HIS A 70 10.03 0.58 10.87
CA HIS A 70 9.73 1.23 9.59
C HIS A 70 10.91 1.15 8.61
N ALA A 71 12.11 1.55 9.05
CA ALA A 71 13.31 1.53 8.20
C ALA A 71 13.69 0.12 7.70
N GLU A 72 13.57 -0.91 8.55
CA GLU A 72 13.90 -2.28 8.17
C GLU A 72 12.90 -2.87 7.20
N THR A 73 11.62 -2.57 7.38
CA THR A 73 10.57 -3.05 6.48
C THR A 73 10.63 -2.31 5.16
N SER A 74 10.73 -0.98 5.15
CA SER A 74 10.83 -0.18 3.91
C SER A 74 12.03 -0.59 3.06
N ALA A 75 13.20 -0.88 3.66
CA ALA A 75 14.39 -1.32 2.92
C ALA A 75 14.23 -2.66 2.16
N ARG A 76 13.16 -3.42 2.43
CA ARG A 76 12.87 -4.71 1.79
C ARG A 76 11.74 -4.61 0.78
N LEU A 77 11.11 -3.45 0.63
CA LEU A 77 10.01 -3.23 -0.32
C LEU A 77 10.56 -3.01 -1.74
N PRO A 78 9.75 -3.26 -2.78
CA PRO A 78 10.08 -2.85 -4.14
C PRO A 78 10.35 -1.34 -4.25
N ALA A 79 11.16 -0.92 -5.22
CA ALA A 79 11.63 0.47 -5.35
C ALA A 79 10.52 1.53 -5.43
N GLN A 80 9.34 1.17 -5.94
CA GLN A 80 8.17 2.06 -6.07
C GLN A 80 7.20 1.98 -4.89
N VAL A 81 7.50 1.20 -3.85
CA VAL A 81 6.62 0.97 -2.69
C VAL A 81 7.33 1.37 -1.41
N ASP A 82 6.73 2.27 -0.65
CA ASP A 82 7.25 2.73 0.64
C ASP A 82 6.19 2.63 1.74
N LEU A 83 6.61 2.50 2.99
CA LEU A 83 5.72 2.71 4.13
C LEU A 83 5.43 4.22 4.29
N ALA A 84 4.16 4.58 4.46
CA ALA A 84 3.78 5.93 4.86
C ALA A 84 4.19 6.20 6.32
N HIS A 85 4.29 7.47 6.68
CA HIS A 85 4.51 7.93 8.04
C HIS A 85 3.74 9.22 8.30
N ASP A 86 3.46 9.50 9.58
CA ASP A 86 2.78 10.72 9.99
C ASP A 86 3.58 11.96 9.55
N GLY A 87 2.91 12.86 8.85
CA GLY A 87 3.54 14.08 8.32
C GLY A 87 4.21 13.91 6.95
N LEU A 88 4.16 12.72 6.33
CA LEU A 88 4.57 12.53 4.93
C LEU A 88 3.86 13.55 4.02
N ARG A 89 4.63 14.24 3.19
CA ARG A 89 4.15 15.23 2.21
C ARG A 89 4.83 14.99 0.87
N PHE A 90 4.05 15.14 -0.19
CA PHE A 90 4.52 15.10 -1.57
C PHE A 90 3.61 15.95 -2.44
N GLU A 91 4.11 16.36 -3.59
CA GLU A 91 3.31 17.06 -4.61
C GLU A 91 2.79 16.05 -5.63
N VAL A 92 1.59 16.31 -6.14
CA VAL A 92 0.95 15.48 -7.16
C VAL A 92 0.75 16.36 -8.39
N ALA A 93 1.24 15.88 -9.54
CA ALA A 93 0.99 16.49 -10.84
C ALA A 93 -0.47 16.30 -11.29
#